data_AF-A0A3D3UFP2-F1
#
_entry.id   AF-A0A3D3UFP2-F1
#
_cell.length_a   1.000
_cell.length_b   1.000
_cell.length_c   1.000
_cell.angle_alpha   90.00
_cell.angle_beta   90.00
_cell.angle_gamma   90.00
#
_symmetry.space_group_name_H-M   'P 1'
#
loop_
_entity.id
_entity.type
_entity.pdbx_description
1 polymer ?
#
loop_
_entity_poly.entity_id
_entity_poly.type
_entity_poly.pdbx_seq_one_letter_code
_entity_poly.pdbx_strand_id
1 'polypeptide(L)'
;YGRYTVDERWRVDLVYLLGACALIPLLFEKMPGRRYLALFLILVYPVITFILLTGGSFGLPHVETALWGGLLVTLVVAVVGIVASLPLGILLALGRRSDMPVVRMFCIGFIELWRGVPLIT
;
A
#
# COMPACT_ATOMS: atom_id res chain seq x y z
N TYR A 1 4.68 11.61 -14.88
CA TYR A 1 5.59 10.50 -15.25
C TYR A 1 7.05 10.68 -14.83
N GLY A 2 7.53 11.84 -14.34
CA GLY A 2 8.94 11.98 -13.93
C GLY A 2 9.91 11.90 -15.11
N ARG A 3 11.09 11.30 -14.90
CA ARG A 3 12.08 10.98 -15.95
C ARG A 3 11.96 9.54 -16.46
N TYR A 4 10.81 8.90 -16.24
CA TYR A 4 10.51 7.55 -16.74
C TYR A 4 10.61 7.52 -18.27
N THR A 5 11.30 6.53 -18.81
CA THR A 5 11.56 6.37 -20.25
C THR A 5 10.23 6.31 -21.01
N VAL A 6 10.14 7.00 -22.16
CA VAL A 6 8.88 7.15 -22.91
C VAL A 6 8.31 5.78 -23.28
N ASP A 7 9.18 4.87 -23.71
CA ASP A 7 8.83 3.52 -24.12
C ASP A 7 8.28 2.65 -22.98
N GLU A 8 8.47 3.04 -21.72
CA GLU A 8 8.04 2.28 -20.55
C GLU A 8 6.90 2.94 -19.76
N ARG A 9 6.43 4.11 -20.19
CA ARG A 9 5.33 4.83 -19.53
C ARG A 9 4.01 4.05 -19.52
N TRP A 10 3.80 3.18 -20.50
CA TRP A 10 2.63 2.29 -20.53
C TRP A 10 2.50 1.46 -19.25
N ARG A 11 3.61 1.13 -18.57
CA ARG A 11 3.59 0.46 -17.27
C ARG A 11 2.93 1.34 -16.21
N VAL A 12 3.31 2.62 -16.16
CA VAL A 12 2.73 3.60 -15.25
C VAL A 12 1.24 3.80 -15.53
N ASP A 13 0.86 3.89 -16.80
CA ASP A 13 -0.54 4.02 -17.22
C ASP A 13 -1.37 2.79 -16.81
N LEU A 14 -0.81 1.58 -16.98
CA LEU A 14 -1.46 0.35 -16.51
C LEU A 14 -1.63 0.33 -15.00
N VAL A 15 -0.65 0.79 -14.21
CA VAL A 15 -0.81 0.90 -12.76
C VAL A 15 -1.97 1.82 -12.42
N TYR A 16 -2.03 3.01 -13.01
CA TYR A 16 -3.13 3.94 -12.77
C TYR A 16 -4.48 3.35 -13.20
N LEU A 17 -4.54 2.71 -14.37
CA LEU A 17 -5.74 2.09 -14.89
C LEU A 17 -6.23 0.95 -13.98
N LEU A 18 -5.34 0.01 -13.62
CA LEU A 18 -5.67 -1.11 -12.74
C LEU A 18 -6.10 -0.62 -11.36
N GLY A 19 -5.40 0.37 -10.80
CA GLY A 19 -5.75 0.98 -9.53
C GLY A 19 -7.13 1.64 -9.58
N ALA A 20 -7.41 2.42 -10.62
CA ALA A 20 -8.72 3.05 -10.81
C ALA A 20 -9.83 2.02 -11.02
N CYS A 21 -9.62 1.02 -11.88
CA CYS A 21 -10.58 -0.06 -12.13
C CYS A 21 -10.87 -0.90 -10.88
N ALA A 22 -9.91 -1.03 -9.96
CA ALA A 22 -10.13 -1.72 -8.69
C ALA A 22 -10.75 -0.79 -7.62
N LEU A 23 -10.38 0.49 -7.55
CA LEU A 23 -10.89 1.43 -6.55
C LEU A 23 -12.29 1.96 -6.86
N ILE A 24 -12.59 2.28 -8.13
CA ILE A 24 -13.88 2.88 -8.52
C ILE A 24 -15.08 1.98 -8.14
N PRO A 25 -15.06 0.65 -8.39
CA PRO A 25 -16.16 -0.22 -7.98
C PRO A 25 -16.33 -0.30 -6.45
N LEU A 26 -15.27 -0.10 -5.68
CA LEU A 26 -15.29 -0.07 -4.21
C LEU A 26 -15.99 1.17 -3.64
N LEU A 27 -16.12 2.24 -4.43
CA LEU A 27 -16.89 3.44 -4.06
C LEU A 27 -18.40 3.16 -4.07
N PHE A 28 -18.86 2.15 -4.82
CA PHE A 28 -20.26 1.74 -4.84
C PHE A 28 -20.54 0.70 -3.76
N GLU A 29 -21.30 1.07 -2.73
CA GLU A 29 -21.52 0.22 -1.55
C GLU A 29 -22.16 -1.14 -1.87
N LYS A 30 -22.97 -1.20 -2.92
CA LYS A 30 -23.76 -2.38 -3.32
C LYS A 30 -23.04 -3.33 -4.29
N MET A 31 -21.72 -3.18 -4.48
CA MET A 31 -20.99 -3.97 -5.46
C MET A 31 -20.82 -5.45 -5.01
N PRO A 32 -21.32 -6.45 -5.78
CA PRO A 32 -21.14 -7.86 -5.46
C PRO A 32 -19.65 -8.26 -5.50
N GLY A 33 -19.13 -8.82 -4.42
CA GLY A 33 -17.72 -9.25 -4.36
C GLY A 33 -16.73 -8.16 -3.93
N ARG A 34 -17.23 -7.03 -3.40
CA ARG A 34 -16.44 -5.93 -2.80
C ARG A 34 -15.29 -6.40 -1.89
N ARG A 35 -15.51 -7.47 -1.10
CA ARG A 35 -14.48 -8.07 -0.23
C ARG A 35 -13.29 -8.64 -1.00
N TYR A 36 -13.53 -9.29 -2.13
CA TYR A 36 -12.46 -9.89 -2.95
C TYR A 36 -11.67 -8.80 -3.66
N LEU A 37 -12.34 -7.74 -4.10
CA LEU A 37 -11.69 -6.56 -4.70
C LEU A 37 -10.81 -5.83 -3.66
N ALA A 38 -11.30 -5.68 -2.43
CA ALA A 38 -10.51 -5.13 -1.33
C ALA A 38 -9.29 -6.01 -1.00
N LEU A 39 -9.47 -7.33 -0.91
CA LEU A 39 -8.35 -8.26 -0.70
C LEU A 39 -7.33 -8.22 -1.84
N PHE A 40 -7.78 -8.11 -3.10
CA PHE A 40 -6.91 -7.93 -4.26
C PHE A 40 -6.08 -6.64 -4.13
N LEU A 41 -6.71 -5.52 -3.77
CA LEU A 41 -6.02 -4.24 -3.58
C LEU A 41 -4.99 -4.27 -2.44
N ILE A 42 -5.26 -5.02 -1.39
CA ILE A 42 -4.38 -5.11 -0.21
C ILE A 42 -3.22 -6.10 -0.47
N LEU A 43 -3.48 -7.26 -1.06
CA LEU A 43 -2.47 -8.32 -1.12
C LEU A 43 -1.75 -8.39 -2.47
N VAL A 44 -2.48 -8.23 -3.56
CA VAL A 44 -1.98 -8.58 -4.91
C VAL A 44 -1.52 -7.33 -5.66
N TYR A 45 -2.33 -6.27 -5.62
CA TYR A 45 -2.06 -5.01 -6.30
C TYR A 45 -0.70 -4.36 -5.96
N PRO A 46 -0.24 -4.28 -4.69
CA PRO A 46 1.07 -3.70 -4.38
C PRO A 46 2.22 -4.51 -4.99
N VAL A 47 2.10 -5.83 -5.01
CA VAL A 47 3.12 -6.73 -5.60
C VAL A 47 3.17 -6.55 -7.11
N ILE A 48 2.01 -6.54 -7.79
CA ILE A 48 1.92 -6.29 -9.24
C ILE A 48 2.55 -4.92 -9.56
N THR A 49 2.15 -3.88 -8.84
CA THR A 49 2.64 -2.52 -9.06
C THR A 49 4.15 -2.41 -8.87
N PHE A 50 4.68 -3.05 -7.82
CA PHE A 50 6.12 -3.07 -7.56
C PHE A 50 6.92 -3.74 -8.69
N ILE A 51 6.45 -4.89 -9.16
CA ILE A 51 7.07 -5.64 -10.26
C ILE A 51 7.02 -4.82 -11.56
N LEU A 52 5.85 -4.25 -11.86
CA LEU A 52 5.62 -3.52 -13.11
C LEU A 52 6.45 -2.23 -13.17
N LEU A 53 6.55 -1.49 -12.06
CA LEU A 53 7.26 -0.20 -12.02
C LEU A 53 8.78 -0.33 -11.91
N THR A 54 9.27 -1.31 -11.16
CA THR A 54 10.70 -1.54 -10.98
C THR A 54 11.31 -2.25 -12.20
N GLY A 55 10.54 -3.10 -12.86
CA GLY A 55 11.07 -3.96 -13.93
C GLY A 55 12.16 -4.92 -13.40
N GLY A 56 12.96 -5.49 -14.30
CA GLY A 56 14.01 -6.45 -13.95
C GLY A 56 13.54 -7.91 -13.82
N SER A 57 12.26 -8.17 -14.11
CA SER A 57 11.67 -9.52 -14.19
C SER A 57 10.83 -9.64 -15.47
N PHE A 58 10.60 -10.86 -15.95
CA PHE A 58 9.81 -11.12 -17.16
C PHE A 58 10.32 -10.43 -18.45
N GLY A 59 11.62 -10.12 -18.53
CA GLY A 59 12.22 -9.45 -19.69
C GLY A 59 12.02 -7.93 -19.73
N LEU A 60 11.42 -7.35 -18.68
CA LEU A 60 11.23 -5.91 -18.55
C LEU A 60 12.55 -5.23 -18.17
N PRO A 61 13.02 -4.18 -18.88
CA PRO A 61 14.15 -3.39 -18.41
C PRO A 61 13.89 -2.82 -17.03
N HIS A 62 14.94 -2.87 -16.21
CA HIS A 62 14.94 -2.29 -14.87
C HIS A 62 14.93 -0.77 -14.96
N VAL A 63 14.01 -0.12 -14.24
CA VAL A 63 13.91 1.33 -14.18
C VAL A 63 14.17 1.79 -12.76
N GLU A 64 15.22 2.59 -12.59
CA GLU A 64 15.60 3.14 -11.29
C GLU A 64 14.46 3.95 -10.68
N THR A 65 14.27 3.78 -9.37
CA THR A 65 13.24 4.51 -8.59
C THR A 65 13.43 6.03 -8.63
N ALA A 66 14.66 6.50 -8.85
CA ALA A 66 14.96 7.93 -9.02
C ALA A 66 14.31 8.55 -10.27
N LEU A 67 13.96 7.74 -11.27
CA LEU A 67 13.31 8.19 -12.50
C LEU A 67 11.79 8.26 -12.36
N TRP A 68 11.24 7.71 -11.27
CA TRP A 68 9.79 7.65 -11.06
C TRP A 68 9.22 9.06 -10.85
N GLY A 69 8.00 9.28 -11.36
CA GLY A 69 7.32 10.57 -11.19
C GLY A 69 6.85 10.79 -9.76
N GLY A 70 6.90 12.04 -9.28
CA GLY A 70 6.49 12.38 -7.91
C GLY A 70 5.08 11.90 -7.54
N LEU A 71 4.09 12.10 -8.43
CA LEU A 71 2.72 11.61 -8.18
C LEU A 71 2.64 10.09 -8.07
N LEU A 72 3.38 9.36 -8.91
CA LEU A 72 3.46 7.90 -8.85
C LEU A 72 4.08 7.46 -7.53
N VAL A 73 5.22 8.06 -7.15
CA VAL A 73 5.94 7.69 -5.92
C VAL A 73 5.05 7.95 -4.70
N THR A 74 4.44 9.13 -4.60
CA THR A 74 3.53 9.47 -3.50
C THR A 74 2.35 8.51 -3.43
N LEU A 75 1.71 8.19 -4.56
CA LEU A 75 0.57 7.27 -4.58
C LEU A 75 0.98 5.85 -4.15
N VAL A 76 2.09 5.34 -4.68
CA VAL A 76 2.59 4.00 -4.35
C VAL A 76 2.97 3.93 -2.87
N VAL A 77 3.72 4.90 -2.36
CA VAL A 77 4.12 4.95 -0.94
C VAL A 77 2.91 5.06 -0.02
N ALA A 78 1.94 5.91 -0.36
CA ALA A 78 0.70 6.04 0.42
C ALA A 78 -0.10 4.73 0.44
N VAL A 79 -0.32 4.10 -0.72
CA VAL A 79 -1.06 2.84 -0.81
C VAL A 79 -0.35 1.73 -0.06
N VAL A 80 0.95 1.52 -0.30
CA VAL A 80 1.74 0.49 0.38
C VAL A 80 1.76 0.75 1.89
N GLY A 81 1.93 2.01 2.31
CA GLY A 81 1.91 2.41 3.72
C GLY A 81 0.57 2.10 4.40
N ILE A 82 -0.55 2.45 3.78
CA ILE A 82 -1.89 2.14 4.30
C ILE A 82 -2.11 0.62 4.37
N VAL A 83 -1.79 -0.08 3.28
CA VAL A 83 -1.95 -1.54 3.16
C VAL A 83 -1.10 -2.31 4.17
N ALA A 84 0.13 -1.87 4.45
CA ALA A 84 1.02 -2.50 5.41
C ALA A 84 0.68 -2.11 6.87
N SER A 85 0.28 -0.86 7.12
CA SER A 85 -0.04 -0.37 8.46
C SER A 85 -1.37 -0.90 9.00
N LEU A 86 -2.36 -1.15 8.14
CA LEU A 86 -3.67 -1.67 8.55
C LEU A 86 -3.60 -3.05 9.23
N PRO A 87 -2.99 -4.10 8.63
CA PRO A 87 -2.86 -5.40 9.30
C PRO A 87 -1.98 -5.31 10.55
N LEU A 88 -0.91 -4.50 10.54
CA LEU A 88 -0.09 -4.25 11.71
C LEU A 88 -0.91 -3.62 12.84
N GLY A 89 -1.74 -2.62 12.53
CA GLY A 89 -2.63 -1.95 13.47
C GLY A 89 -3.68 -2.91 14.03
N ILE A 90 -4.24 -3.80 13.20
CA ILE A 90 -5.16 -4.86 13.66
C ILE A 90 -4.43 -5.82 14.61
N LEU A 91 -3.23 -6.28 14.27
CA LEU A 91 -2.44 -7.18 15.12
C LEU A 91 -2.14 -6.55 16.49
N LEU A 92 -1.74 -5.28 16.51
CA LEU A 92 -1.50 -4.53 17.75
C LEU A 92 -2.78 -4.34 18.56
N ALA A 93 -3.91 -4.05 17.90
CA ALA A 93 -5.21 -3.89 18.54
C ALA A 93 -5.71 -5.21 19.16
N LEU A 94 -5.48 -6.35 18.50
CA LEU A 94 -5.74 -7.68 19.04
C LEU A 94 -4.79 -8.00 20.21
N GLY A 95 -3.50 -7.70 20.07
CA GLY A 95 -2.49 -7.90 21.13
C GLY A 95 -2.82 -7.14 22.43
N ARG A 96 -3.43 -5.95 22.33
CA ARG A 96 -3.95 -5.20 23.50
C ARG A 96 -5.04 -5.96 24.29
N ARG A 97 -5.79 -6.85 23.63
CA ARG A 97 -6.84 -7.68 24.26
C ARG A 97 -6.36 -9.06 24.70
N SER A 98 -5.06 -9.36 24.56
CA SER A 98 -4.48 -10.65 24.97
C SER A 98 -4.42 -10.78 26.50
N ASP A 99 -4.64 -12.00 26.99
CA ASP A 99 -4.50 -12.37 28.41
C ASP A 99 -3.03 -12.42 28.86
N MET A 100 -2.08 -12.46 27.92
CA MET A 100 -0.64 -12.45 28.22
C MET A 100 -0.19 -11.02 28.60
N PRO A 101 0.21 -10.77 29.86
CA PRO A 101 0.49 -9.41 30.35
C PRO A 101 1.67 -8.75 29.62
N VAL A 102 2.69 -9.52 29.24
CA VAL A 102 3.88 -9.00 28.52
C VAL A 102 3.50 -8.46 27.14
N VAL A 103 2.75 -9.24 26.34
CA VAL A 103 2.32 -8.85 24.99
C VAL A 103 1.38 -7.65 25.05
N ARG A 104 0.44 -7.66 26.00
CA ARG A 104 -0.50 -6.57 26.23
C ARG A 104 0.23 -5.27 26.57
N MET A 105 1.20 -5.31 27.49
CA MET A 105 1.99 -4.13 27.88
C MET A 105 2.81 -3.57 26.72
N PHE A 106 3.43 -4.43 25.90
CA PHE A 106 4.16 -4.01 24.71
C PHE A 106 3.24 -3.32 23.69
N CYS A 107 2.08 -3.91 23.38
CA CYS A 107 1.13 -3.34 22.43
C CYS A 107 0.57 -2.00 22.92
N ILE A 108 0.20 -1.91 24.20
CA ILE A 108 -0.27 -0.66 24.81
C ILE A 108 0.84 0.39 24.75
N GLY A 109 2.06 0.05 25.17
CA GLY A 109 3.20 0.97 25.15
C GLY A 109 3.49 1.52 23.75
N PHE A 110 3.52 0.65 22.74
CA PHE A 110 3.71 1.06 21.35
C PHE A 110 2.59 2.01 20.87
N ILE A 111 1.32 1.65 21.11
CA ILE A 111 0.17 2.48 20.68
C ILE A 111 0.17 3.83 21.40
N GLU A 112 0.35 3.85 22.71
CA GLU A 112 0.32 5.08 23.50
C GLU A 112 1.55 5.97 23.24
N LEU A 113 2.73 5.39 22.94
CA LEU A 113 3.90 6.16 22.54
C LEU A 113 3.63 6.95 21.26
N TRP A 114 3.19 6.30 20.19
CA TRP A 114 2.89 7.00 18.93
C TRP A 114 1.73 7.98 19.04
N ARG A 115 0.75 7.71 19.92
CA ARG A 115 -0.34 8.65 20.21
C ARG A 115 0.09 9.83 21.08
N GLY A 116 1.12 9.65 21.91
CA GLY A 116 1.65 10.66 22.83
C GLY A 116 2.75 11.52 22.22
N VAL A 117 3.39 11.08 21.12
CA VAL A 117 4.35 11.89 20.36
C VAL A 117 3.60 13.01 19.65
N PRO A 118 3.90 14.30 19.94
CA PRO A 118 3.32 15.41 19.20
C PRO A 118 3.81 15.30 17.75
N LEU A 119 2.87 15.05 16.83
CA LEU A 119 3.20 14.82 15.43
C LEU A 119 3.76 16.07 14.73
N ILE A 120 3.65 17.25 15.35
CA ILE A 120 4.25 18.51 14.90
C ILE A 120 4.37 19.46 16.12
N THR A 121 5.57 19.99 16.39
CA THR A 121 5.80 21.29 17.05
C THR A 121 6.78 22.08 16.23
#